data_AF-A0A914U2F2-F1
#
_entry.id   AF-A0A914U2F2-F1
#
_cell.length_a   1.000
_cell.length_b   1.000
_cell.length_c   1.000
_cell.angle_alpha   90.00
_cell.angle_beta   90.00
_cell.angle_gamma   90.00
#
_symmetry.space_group_name_H-M   'P 1'
#
loop_
_entity.id
_entity.type
_entity.pdbx_description
1 polymer ?
#
loop_
_entity_poly.entity_id
_entity_poly.type
_entity_poly.pdbx_seq_one_letter_code
_entity_poly.pdbx_strand_id
1 'polypeptide(L)'
;MICCEIWRKLDEKFTRFSLWADQTVRRRTLTDVPTKPWKIFKYCVYSHFCFSMIGIVLGITCFCIGVQNSYLYTEVNCGDGTDVFVPIANSMTAFIGLLAFKQGHLAWNAFLHFLFTIVMIFYNLFAVIDTILMATRWKYWAENPRTEENWPKNFQWIDWILAIVLLVNLIICCILTGIHAIYHRDFCGWQRRRDQRSLINNRETRSTV
;
A
#
# COMPACT_ATOMS: atom_id res chain seq x y z
N MET A 1 -39.48 -39.59 -21.91
CA MET A 1 -38.74 -38.76 -22.88
C MET A 1 -38.79 -37.26 -22.58
N ILE A 2 -39.96 -36.67 -22.34
CA ILE A 2 -40.12 -35.21 -22.13
C ILE A 2 -39.27 -34.65 -20.97
N CYS A 3 -39.09 -35.41 -19.88
CA CYS A 3 -38.32 -34.98 -18.72
C CYS A 3 -36.81 -34.83 -19.02
N CYS A 4 -36.23 -35.68 -19.88
CA CYS A 4 -34.82 -35.56 -20.30
C CYS A 4 -34.58 -34.31 -21.16
N GLU A 5 -35.52 -33.96 -22.04
CA GLU A 5 -35.39 -32.78 -22.91
C GLU A 5 -35.45 -31.48 -22.11
N ILE A 6 -36.30 -31.43 -21.08
CA ILE A 6 -36.44 -30.30 -20.16
C ILE A 6 -35.17 -30.15 -19.30
N TRP A 7 -34.66 -31.25 -18.76
CA TRP A 7 -33.41 -31.27 -17.99
C TRP A 7 -32.22 -30.79 -18.82
N ARG A 8 -32.08 -31.26 -20.06
CA ARG A 8 -30.99 -30.85 -20.96
C ARG A 8 -31.02 -29.35 -21.27
N LYS A 9 -32.21 -28.77 -21.49
CA LYS A 9 -32.37 -27.32 -21.71
C LYS A 9 -32.07 -26.48 -20.47
N LEU A 10 -32.41 -26.97 -19.28
CA LEU A 10 -32.06 -26.33 -18.01
C LEU A 10 -30.54 -26.35 -17.78
N ASP A 11 -29.91 -27.49 -18.05
CA ASP A 11 -28.48 -27.68 -17.87
C ASP A 11 -27.66 -26.82 -18.85
N GLU A 12 -28.10 -26.70 -20.11
CA GLU A 12 -27.49 -25.76 -21.07
C GLU A 12 -27.63 -24.29 -20.64
N LYS A 13 -28.79 -23.89 -20.12
CA LYS A 13 -28.99 -22.52 -19.61
C LYS A 13 -28.12 -22.25 -18.39
N PHE A 14 -28.04 -23.21 -17.47
CA PHE A 14 -27.23 -23.09 -16.27
C PHE A 14 -25.74 -23.04 -16.61
N THR A 15 -25.30 -23.86 -17.56
CA THR A 15 -23.92 -23.87 -18.08
C THR A 15 -23.57 -22.55 -18.78
N ARG A 16 -24.48 -21.98 -19.57
CA ARG A 16 -24.27 -20.65 -20.17
C ARG A 16 -24.21 -19.54 -19.12
N PHE A 17 -25.07 -19.61 -18.10
CA PHE A 17 -25.07 -18.66 -17.00
C PHE A 17 -23.79 -18.74 -16.17
N SER A 18 -23.34 -19.95 -15.82
CA SER A 18 -22.12 -20.16 -15.05
C SER A 18 -20.87 -19.71 -15.84
N LEU A 19 -20.81 -19.99 -17.14
CA LEU A 19 -19.75 -19.47 -18.02
C LEU A 19 -19.79 -17.94 -18.13
N TRP A 20 -20.98 -17.33 -18.23
CA TRP A 20 -21.12 -15.87 -18.25
C TRP A 20 -20.71 -15.23 -16.93
N ALA A 21 -21.09 -15.84 -15.80
CA ALA A 21 -20.75 -15.38 -14.46
C ALA A 21 -19.25 -15.51 -14.21
N ASP A 22 -18.64 -16.65 -14.52
CA ASP A 22 -17.18 -16.86 -14.43
C ASP A 22 -16.42 -15.84 -15.29
N GLN A 23 -16.87 -15.60 -16.52
CA GLN A 23 -16.24 -14.58 -17.37
C GLN A 23 -16.41 -13.15 -16.82
N THR A 24 -17.56 -12.83 -16.24
CA THR A 24 -17.82 -11.51 -15.64
C THR A 24 -16.98 -11.29 -14.39
N VAL A 25 -16.89 -12.32 -13.54
CA VAL A 25 -16.06 -12.34 -12.33
C VAL A 25 -14.60 -12.22 -12.74
N ARG A 26 -14.07 -13.11 -13.60
CA ARG A 26 -12.67 -13.06 -14.08
C ARG A 26 -12.25 -11.71 -14.69
N ARG A 27 -13.18 -10.98 -15.32
CA ARG A 27 -12.90 -9.64 -15.87
C ARG A 27 -12.72 -8.57 -14.78
N ARG A 28 -13.23 -8.80 -13.58
CA ARG A 28 -13.26 -7.86 -12.45
C ARG A 28 -12.42 -8.33 -11.26
N THR A 29 -11.86 -9.54 -11.31
CA THR A 29 -11.04 -10.14 -10.27
C THR A 29 -9.55 -10.17 -10.64
N LEU A 30 -8.69 -10.11 -9.63
CA LEU A 30 -7.24 -10.31 -9.69
C LEU A 30 -6.86 -11.80 -9.57
N THR A 31 -7.75 -12.72 -9.93
CA THR A 31 -7.54 -14.17 -9.73
C THR A 31 -6.60 -14.80 -10.77
N ASP A 32 -6.44 -14.19 -11.94
CA ASP A 32 -5.56 -14.66 -13.03
C ASP A 32 -4.22 -13.88 -13.10
N VAL A 33 -3.77 -13.28 -12.00
CA VAL A 33 -2.53 -12.47 -12.02
C VAL A 33 -1.29 -13.37 -12.17
N PRO A 34 -0.33 -13.04 -13.05
CA PRO A 34 0.92 -13.80 -13.20
C PRO A 34 1.67 -13.93 -11.87
N THR A 35 2.13 -15.16 -11.59
CA THR A 35 2.62 -15.58 -10.27
C THR A 35 3.87 -14.84 -9.79
N LYS A 36 4.76 -14.42 -10.69
CA LYS A 36 6.02 -13.71 -10.35
C LYS A 36 5.80 -12.28 -9.83
N PRO A 37 5.17 -11.34 -10.57
CA PRO A 37 4.94 -9.98 -10.07
C PRO A 37 4.03 -9.97 -8.83
N TRP A 38 3.08 -10.90 -8.74
CA TRP A 38 2.22 -11.04 -7.57
C TRP A 38 2.98 -11.46 -6.31
N LYS A 39 4.00 -12.32 -6.43
CA LYS A 39 4.88 -12.67 -5.30
C LYS A 39 5.66 -11.45 -4.82
N ILE A 40 6.26 -10.69 -5.72
CA ILE A 40 7.02 -9.47 -5.38
C ILE A 40 6.11 -8.46 -4.67
N PHE A 41 4.92 -8.21 -5.23
CA PHE A 41 3.93 -7.33 -4.61
C PHE A 41 3.61 -7.76 -3.17
N LYS A 42 3.33 -9.05 -2.94
CA LYS A 42 3.06 -9.57 -1.59
C LYS A 42 4.22 -9.34 -0.63
N TYR A 43 5.46 -9.63 -1.03
CA TYR A 43 6.62 -9.37 -0.19
C TYR A 43 6.77 -7.89 0.13
N CYS A 44 6.57 -7.00 -0.85
CA CYS A 44 6.61 -5.55 -0.62
C CYS A 44 5.52 -5.07 0.35
N VAL A 45 4.29 -5.57 0.24
CA VAL A 45 3.20 -5.22 1.17
C VAL A 45 3.51 -5.72 2.59
N TYR A 46 4.04 -6.94 2.75
CA TYR A 46 4.46 -7.44 4.06
C TYR A 46 5.59 -6.60 4.66
N SER A 47 6.61 -6.28 3.87
CA SER A 47 7.69 -5.40 4.32
C SER A 47 7.16 -4.02 4.72
N HIS A 48 6.28 -3.42 3.91
CA HIS A 48 5.63 -2.15 4.22
C HIS A 48 4.91 -2.23 5.57
N PHE A 49 4.13 -3.28 5.79
CA PHE A 49 3.43 -3.48 7.06
C PHE A 49 4.40 -3.60 8.25
N CYS A 50 5.45 -4.41 8.14
CA CYS A 50 6.44 -4.58 9.21
C CYS A 50 7.16 -3.27 9.56
N PHE A 51 7.66 -2.53 8.56
CA PHE A 51 8.35 -1.26 8.80
C PHE A 51 7.41 -0.16 9.30
N SER A 52 6.14 -0.18 8.88
CA SER A 52 5.13 0.75 9.42
C SER A 52 4.85 0.48 10.90
N MET A 53 4.76 -0.80 11.30
CA MET A 53 4.58 -1.18 12.70
C MET A 53 5.79 -0.79 13.57
N ILE A 54 7.01 -0.98 13.06
CA ILE A 54 8.23 -0.48 13.73
C ILE A 54 8.17 1.03 13.90
N GLY A 55 7.78 1.75 12.84
CA GLY A 55 7.59 3.20 12.88
C GLY A 55 6.55 3.64 13.92
N ILE A 56 5.43 2.93 14.06
CA ILE A 56 4.42 3.21 15.09
C ILE A 56 5.02 3.06 16.48
N VAL A 57 5.72 1.96 16.76
CA VAL A 57 6.30 1.72 18.09
C VAL A 57 7.31 2.82 18.45
N LEU A 58 8.16 3.20 17.49
CA LEU A 58 9.12 4.30 17.68
C LEU A 58 8.42 5.64 17.88
N GLY A 59 7.41 5.96 17.06
CA GLY A 59 6.63 7.18 17.16
C GLY A 59 5.90 7.29 18.49
N ILE A 60 5.21 6.24 18.95
CA ILE A 60 4.55 6.19 20.26
C ILE A 60 5.58 6.35 21.38
N THR A 61 6.73 5.69 21.28
CA THR A 61 7.79 5.80 22.29
C THR A 61 8.32 7.24 22.38
N CYS A 62 8.61 7.87 21.24
CA CYS A 62 8.99 9.28 21.15
C CYS A 62 7.92 10.17 21.77
N PHE A 63 6.65 10.00 21.39
CA PHE A 63 5.53 10.76 21.95
C PHE A 63 5.40 10.61 23.47
N CYS A 64 5.46 9.39 24.00
CA CYS A 64 5.40 9.14 25.45
C CYS A 64 6.57 9.78 26.20
N ILE A 65 7.79 9.67 25.67
CA ILE A 65 8.98 10.33 26.24
C ILE A 65 8.83 11.86 26.17
N GLY A 66 8.30 12.38 25.06
CA GLY A 66 8.04 13.81 24.88
C GLY A 66 7.03 14.34 25.87
N VAL A 67 5.89 13.67 26.04
CA VAL A 67 4.86 14.05 27.02
C VAL A 67 5.41 14.01 28.44
N GLN A 68 6.15 12.96 28.81
CA GLN A 68 6.72 12.84 30.16
C GLN A 68 7.73 13.96 30.47
N ASN A 69 8.48 14.41 29.46
CA ASN A 69 9.48 15.48 29.62
C ASN A 69 8.93 16.88 29.32
N SER A 70 7.69 17.02 28.83
CA SER A 70 7.10 18.29 28.42
C SER A 70 6.89 19.29 29.56
N TYR A 71 6.85 18.84 30.82
CA TYR A 71 6.83 19.72 32.00
C TYR A 71 8.12 20.55 32.15
N LEU A 72 9.22 20.12 31.54
CA LEU A 72 10.52 20.82 31.54
C LEU A 72 10.80 21.59 30.24
N TYR A 73 10.08 21.35 29.15
CA TYR A 73 10.50 21.80 27.83
C TYR A 73 9.31 22.22 26.95
N THR A 74 9.29 23.49 26.55
CA THR A 74 8.31 24.04 25.59
C THR A 74 8.59 23.63 24.13
N GLU A 75 9.64 22.85 23.85
CA GLU A 75 10.13 22.60 22.48
C GLU A 75 10.41 21.11 22.15
N VAL A 76 9.93 20.14 22.94
CA VAL A 76 10.16 18.72 22.59
C VAL A 76 9.19 18.29 21.48
N ASN A 77 9.72 18.21 20.25
CA ASN A 77 8.95 18.02 19.02
C ASN A 77 8.21 16.67 18.90
N CYS A 78 8.57 15.66 19.72
CA CYS A 78 7.76 14.45 19.85
C CYS A 78 6.29 14.76 20.23
N GLY A 79 5.96 15.99 20.66
CA GLY A 79 4.61 16.45 20.97
C GLY A 79 3.76 16.94 19.78
N ASP A 80 4.36 17.28 18.63
CA ASP A 80 3.63 17.82 17.46
C ASP A 80 2.85 16.73 16.69
N GLY A 81 3.08 15.46 17.02
CA GLY A 81 2.27 14.31 16.57
C GLY A 81 2.55 13.85 15.14
N THR A 82 3.38 14.55 14.37
CA THR A 82 3.83 14.17 13.02
C THR A 82 4.54 12.80 13.03
N ASP A 83 5.39 12.58 14.03
CA ASP A 83 6.15 11.34 14.23
C ASP A 83 5.27 10.12 14.58
N VAL A 84 4.02 10.34 14.97
CA VAL A 84 3.04 9.29 15.29
C VAL A 84 2.03 9.11 14.15
N PHE A 85 1.53 10.21 13.61
CA PHE A 85 0.47 10.19 12.61
C PHE A 85 0.90 9.53 11.30
N VAL A 86 2.11 9.83 10.82
CA VAL A 86 2.60 9.30 9.54
C VAL A 86 2.83 7.78 9.60
N PRO A 87 3.46 7.21 10.64
CA PRO A 87 3.53 5.76 10.81
C PRO A 87 2.16 5.05 10.94
N ILE A 88 1.18 5.69 11.60
CA ILE A 88 -0.19 5.16 11.67
C ILE A 88 -0.83 5.11 10.28
N ALA A 89 -0.74 6.21 9.52
CA ALA A 89 -1.27 6.29 8.17
C ALA A 89 -0.60 5.27 7.21
N ASN A 90 0.72 5.06 7.35
CA ASN A 90 1.43 4.01 6.62
C ASN A 90 0.89 2.62 6.97
N SER A 91 0.64 2.34 8.25
CA SER A 91 0.12 1.04 8.70
C SER A 91 -1.30 0.78 8.20
N MET A 92 -2.17 1.80 8.20
CA MET A 92 -3.50 1.71 7.59
C MET A 92 -3.40 1.43 6.10
N THR A 93 -2.51 2.14 5.39
CA THR A 93 -2.26 1.92 3.96
C THR A 93 -1.77 0.50 3.69
N ALA A 94 -0.77 0.03 4.43
CA ALA A 94 -0.25 -1.33 4.33
C ALA A 94 -1.34 -2.39 4.60
N PHE A 95 -2.22 -2.14 5.58
CA PHE A 95 -3.35 -3.02 5.87
C PHE A 95 -4.36 -3.11 4.72
N ILE A 96 -4.68 -2.01 4.05
CA ILE A 96 -5.50 -2.02 2.83
C ILE A 96 -4.82 -2.85 1.73
N GLY A 97 -3.49 -2.82 1.66
CA GLY A 97 -2.69 -3.67 0.78
C GLY A 97 -2.82 -5.16 1.11
N LEU A 98 -2.85 -5.51 2.42
CA LEU A 98 -3.10 -6.87 2.87
C LEU A 98 -4.49 -7.35 2.42
N LEU A 99 -5.51 -6.49 2.56
CA LEU A 99 -6.87 -6.78 2.09
C LEU A 99 -6.92 -6.94 0.56
N ALA A 100 -6.15 -6.15 -0.19
CA ALA A 100 -6.13 -6.23 -1.65
C ALA A 100 -5.67 -7.59 -2.17
N PHE A 101 -4.67 -8.22 -1.55
CA PHE A 101 -4.28 -9.58 -1.98
C PHE A 101 -5.16 -10.67 -1.38
N LYS A 102 -5.69 -10.50 -0.16
CA LYS A 102 -6.55 -11.51 0.48
C LYS A 102 -7.91 -11.57 -0.20
N GLN A 103 -8.45 -10.41 -0.59
CA GLN A 103 -9.70 -10.26 -1.33
C GLN A 103 -9.41 -10.04 -2.82
N GLY A 104 -8.62 -10.92 -3.44
CA GLY A 104 -8.26 -10.84 -4.86
C GLY A 104 -9.45 -10.88 -5.84
N HIS A 105 -10.68 -11.06 -5.36
CA HIS A 105 -11.89 -10.91 -6.16
C HIS A 105 -12.43 -9.45 -6.22
N LEU A 106 -11.86 -8.54 -5.44
CA LEU A 106 -12.26 -7.13 -5.39
C LEU A 106 -11.09 -6.24 -5.83
N ALA A 107 -11.14 -5.76 -7.08
CA ALA A 107 -10.14 -4.81 -7.60
C ALA A 107 -10.14 -3.47 -6.84
N TRP A 108 -11.24 -3.14 -6.15
CA TRP A 108 -11.40 -1.89 -5.40
C TRP A 108 -10.32 -1.69 -4.33
N ASN A 109 -9.99 -2.73 -3.56
CA ASN A 109 -8.97 -2.63 -2.52
C ASN A 109 -7.56 -2.37 -3.10
N ALA A 110 -7.25 -2.95 -4.26
CA ALA A 110 -5.98 -2.70 -4.94
C ALA A 110 -5.89 -1.26 -5.46
N PHE A 111 -7.00 -0.72 -5.97
CA PHE A 111 -7.11 0.69 -6.36
C PHE A 111 -6.94 1.64 -5.16
N LEU A 112 -7.66 1.40 -4.06
CA LEU A 112 -7.51 2.18 -2.84
C LEU A 112 -6.08 2.12 -2.30
N HIS A 113 -5.48 0.93 -2.25
CA HIS A 113 -4.08 0.78 -1.85
C HIS A 113 -3.15 1.61 -2.72
N PHE A 114 -3.31 1.60 -4.04
CA PHE A 114 -2.52 2.43 -4.96
C PHE A 114 -2.67 3.92 -4.66
N LEU A 115 -3.91 4.41 -4.53
CA LEU A 115 -4.19 5.81 -4.23
C LEU A 115 -3.56 6.24 -2.90
N PHE A 116 -3.76 5.47 -1.84
CA PHE A 116 -3.18 5.75 -0.53
C PHE A 116 -1.66 5.66 -0.54
N THR A 117 -1.08 4.72 -1.29
CA THR A 117 0.39 4.62 -1.43
C THR A 117 0.97 5.89 -2.06
N ILE A 118 0.32 6.47 -3.08
CA ILE A 118 0.76 7.75 -3.67
C ILE A 118 0.69 8.88 -2.66
N VAL A 119 -0.41 9.00 -1.92
CA VAL A 119 -0.55 10.02 -0.87
C VAL A 119 0.54 9.83 0.18
N MET A 120 0.79 8.60 0.61
CA MET A 120 1.83 8.29 1.60
C MET A 120 3.24 8.58 1.10
N ILE A 121 3.55 8.58 -0.20
CA ILE A 121 4.85 9.04 -0.70
C ILE A 121 5.10 10.50 -0.29
N PHE A 122 4.09 11.37 -0.47
CA PHE A 122 4.22 12.78 -0.09
C PHE A 122 4.31 12.96 1.43
N TYR A 123 3.46 12.28 2.20
CA TYR A 123 3.51 12.35 3.66
C TYR A 123 4.84 11.84 4.23
N ASN A 124 5.35 10.71 3.72
CA ASN A 124 6.66 10.20 4.14
C ASN A 124 7.79 11.15 3.75
N LEU A 125 7.73 11.80 2.58
CA LEU A 125 8.74 12.77 2.18
C LEU A 125 8.78 13.98 3.15
N PHE A 126 7.63 14.56 3.45
CA PHE A 126 7.56 15.66 4.42
C PHE A 126 8.01 15.23 5.81
N ALA A 127 7.57 14.06 6.27
CA ALA A 127 7.98 13.52 7.57
C ALA A 127 9.50 13.31 7.64
N VAL A 128 10.12 12.67 6.64
CA VAL A 128 11.57 12.46 6.60
C VAL A 128 12.33 13.79 6.68
N ILE A 129 11.90 14.81 5.92
CA ILE A 129 12.54 16.13 5.95
C ILE A 129 12.41 16.75 7.36
N ASP A 130 11.21 16.72 7.93
CA ASP A 130 10.93 17.25 9.27
C ASP A 130 11.80 16.56 10.33
N THR A 131 11.82 15.23 10.36
CA THR A 131 12.60 14.47 11.36
C THR A 131 14.10 14.69 11.19
N ILE A 132 14.61 14.85 9.96
CA ILE A 132 16.02 15.20 9.73
C ILE A 132 16.34 16.59 10.26
N LEU A 133 15.49 17.58 9.97
CA LEU A 133 15.68 18.95 10.48
C LEU A 133 15.68 18.96 12.01
N MET A 134 14.79 18.19 12.66
CA MET A 134 14.78 18.05 14.11
C MET A 134 16.03 17.36 14.64
N ALA A 135 16.47 16.27 14.02
CA ALA A 135 17.72 15.61 14.39
C ALA A 135 18.93 16.56 14.29
N THR A 136 18.96 17.45 13.28
CA THR A 136 20.02 18.47 13.17
C THR A 136 19.90 19.56 14.24
N ARG A 137 18.69 19.96 14.62
CA ARG A 137 18.44 20.89 15.72
C ARG A 137 18.95 20.29 17.04
N TRP A 138 18.62 19.02 17.33
CA TRP A 138 19.12 18.34 18.53
C TRP A 138 20.63 18.23 18.58
N LYS A 139 21.28 17.99 17.43
CA LYS A 139 22.73 18.00 17.33
C LYS A 139 23.32 19.34 17.77
N TYR A 140 22.74 20.45 17.31
CA TYR A 140 23.17 21.79 17.72
C TYR A 140 23.03 22.01 19.23
N TRP A 141 21.92 21.57 19.84
CA TRP A 141 21.72 21.65 21.29
C TRP A 141 22.67 20.74 22.09
N ALA A 142 22.99 19.56 21.56
CA ALA A 142 23.93 18.61 22.17
C ALA A 142 25.38 19.12 22.16
N GLU A 143 25.76 19.91 21.15
CA GLU A 143 27.09 20.52 21.03
C GLU A 143 27.21 21.83 21.83
N ASN A 144 26.09 22.37 22.33
CA ASN A 144 26.07 23.64 23.04
C ASN A 144 26.60 23.44 24.48
N PRO A 145 27.69 24.13 24.89
CA PRO A 145 28.34 23.90 26.19
C PRO A 145 27.49 24.33 27.40
N ARG A 146 26.33 24.94 27.18
CA ARG A 146 25.35 25.28 28.23
C ARG A 146 24.46 24.09 28.62
N THR A 147 24.49 23.02 27.85
CA THR A 147 23.70 21.82 28.10
C THR A 147 24.58 20.82 28.84
N GLU A 148 24.52 20.82 30.17
CA GLU A 148 25.31 19.90 31.01
C GLU A 148 24.83 18.44 30.94
N GLU A 149 23.66 18.20 30.36
CA GLU A 149 23.00 16.91 30.32
C GLU A 149 22.97 16.28 28.92
N ASN A 150 23.13 14.94 28.85
CA ASN A 150 23.19 14.17 27.60
C ASN A 150 21.83 13.94 26.90
N TRP A 151 20.73 14.49 27.43
CA TRP A 151 19.39 14.24 26.89
C TRP A 151 19.22 14.63 25.42
N PRO A 152 19.77 15.74 24.87
CA PRO A 152 19.53 16.11 23.46
C PRO A 152 20.13 15.10 22.50
N LYS A 153 21.22 14.43 22.91
CA LYS A 153 21.87 13.37 22.14
C LYS A 153 20.98 12.14 22.01
N ASN A 154 20.18 11.82 23.04
CA ASN A 154 19.24 10.70 22.98
C ASN A 154 18.09 10.98 22.01
N PHE A 155 17.52 12.19 22.03
CA PHE A 155 16.49 12.60 21.08
C PHE A 155 17.02 12.67 19.64
N GLN A 156 18.24 13.17 19.45
CA GLN A 156 18.91 13.11 18.15
C GLN A 156 18.96 11.69 17.59
N TRP A 157 19.32 10.68 18.39
CA TRP A 157 19.36 9.30 17.95
C TRP A 157 17.98 8.73 17.61
N ILE A 158 16.97 9.05 18.42
CA ILE A 158 15.58 8.63 18.16
C ILE A 158 15.11 9.17 16.81
N ASP A 159 15.31 10.46 16.56
CA ASP A 159 14.90 11.13 15.32
C ASP A 159 15.66 10.59 14.10
N TRP A 160 16.95 10.28 14.23
CA TRP A 160 17.71 9.62 13.16
C TRP A 160 17.18 8.22 12.83
N ILE A 161 16.86 7.42 13.85
CA ILE A 161 16.30 6.07 13.65
C ILE A 161 14.92 6.19 12.99
N LEU A 162 14.09 7.12 13.45
CA LEU A 162 12.76 7.35 12.88
C LEU A 162 12.85 7.82 11.42
N ALA A 163 13.78 8.74 11.11
CA ALA A 163 14.04 9.19 9.74
C ALA A 163 14.46 8.04 8.81
N ILE A 164 15.32 7.13 9.28
CA ILE A 164 15.73 5.94 8.51
C ILE A 164 14.53 5.03 8.24
N VAL A 165 13.70 4.75 9.25
CA VAL A 165 12.51 3.91 9.09
C VAL A 165 11.51 4.54 8.12
N LEU A 166 11.27 5.85 8.22
CA LEU A 166 10.40 6.59 7.30
C LEU A 166 10.96 6.61 5.88
N LEU A 167 12.28 6.74 5.71
CA LEU A 167 12.95 6.67 4.40
C LEU A 167 12.79 5.29 3.77
N VAL A 168 12.93 4.21 4.55
CA VAL A 168 12.69 2.85 4.07
C VAL A 168 11.23 2.68 3.64
N ASN A 169 10.27 3.18 4.43
CA ASN A 169 8.85 3.17 4.05
C ASN A 169 8.59 3.97 2.76
N LEU A 170 9.22 5.13 2.59
CA LEU A 170 9.14 5.93 1.36
C LEU A 170 9.60 5.12 0.15
N ILE A 171 10.77 4.47 0.25
CA ILE A 171 11.31 3.63 -0.84
C ILE A 171 10.36 2.49 -1.16
N ILE A 172 9.82 1.81 -0.15
CA ILE A 172 8.85 0.72 -0.35
C ILE A 172 7.58 1.23 -1.04
N CYS A 173 7.05 2.38 -0.63
CA CYS A 173 5.89 3.01 -1.27
C CYS A 173 6.15 3.38 -2.74
N CYS A 174 7.34 3.89 -3.07
CA CYS A 174 7.75 4.16 -4.45
C CYS A 174 7.81 2.87 -5.28
N ILE A 175 8.39 1.80 -4.74
CA ILE A 175 8.46 0.48 -5.40
C ILE A 175 7.05 -0.08 -5.62
N LEU A 176 6.19 -0.04 -4.61
CA LEU A 176 4.79 -0.49 -4.70
C LEU A 176 4.02 0.27 -5.79
N THR A 177 4.20 1.59 -5.85
CA THR A 177 3.58 2.44 -6.88
C THR A 177 4.09 2.09 -8.28
N GLY A 178 5.40 1.85 -8.42
CA GLY A 178 6.00 1.39 -9.67
C GLY A 178 5.45 0.03 -10.14
N ILE A 179 5.32 -0.93 -9.21
CA ILE A 179 4.72 -2.25 -9.50
C ILE A 179 3.26 -2.09 -9.95
N HIS A 180 2.48 -1.25 -9.26
CA HIS A 180 1.09 -0.95 -9.63
C HIS A 180 0.99 -0.30 -11.01
N ALA A 181 1.89 0.63 -11.34
CA ALA A 181 1.91 1.28 -12.65
C ALA A 181 2.23 0.29 -13.79
N ILE A 182 3.21 -0.61 -13.57
CA ILE A 182 3.53 -1.69 -14.52
C ILE A 182 2.33 -2.63 -14.67
N TYR A 183 1.73 -3.04 -13.55
CA TYR A 183 0.56 -3.91 -13.55
C TYR A 183 -0.61 -3.29 -14.32
N HIS A 184 -0.91 -2.01 -14.08
CA HIS A 184 -1.99 -1.30 -14.76
C HIS A 184 -1.72 -1.16 -16.27
N ARG A 185 -0.48 -0.90 -16.67
CA ARG A 185 -0.09 -0.85 -18.09
C ARG A 185 -0.29 -2.21 -18.77
N ASP A 186 0.16 -3.29 -18.14
CA ASP A 186 0.05 -4.65 -18.68
C ASP A 186 -1.40 -5.12 -18.72
N PHE A 187 -2.20 -4.79 -17.70
CA PHE A 187 -3.62 -5.10 -17.63
C PHE A 187 -4.41 -4.37 -18.74
N CYS A 188 -4.21 -3.06 -18.90
CA CYS A 188 -4.82 -2.29 -20.00
C CYS A 188 -4.42 -2.84 -21.38
N GLY A 189 -3.15 -3.23 -21.55
CA GLY A 189 -2.67 -3.84 -22.79
C GLY A 189 -3.26 -5.23 -23.06
N TRP A 190 -3.47 -6.03 -22.02
CA TRP A 190 -4.16 -7.31 -22.13
C TRP A 190 -5.66 -7.14 -22.47
N GLN A 191 -6.34 -6.22 -21.79
CA GLN A 191 -7.77 -5.97 -22.01
C GLN A 191 -8.04 -5.48 -23.43
N ARG A 192 -7.23 -4.54 -23.93
CA ARG A 192 -7.32 -4.05 -25.32
C ARG A 192 -7.13 -5.15 -26.36
N ARG A 193 -6.20 -6.09 -26.15
CA ARG A 193 -5.98 -7.25 -27.03
C ARG A 193 -7.16 -8.22 -27.00
N ARG A 194 -7.80 -8.39 -25.85
CA ARG A 194 -8.99 -9.24 -25.70
C ARG A 194 -10.21 -8.66 -26.39
N ASP A 195 -10.45 -7.36 -26.22
CA ASP A 195 -11.57 -6.67 -26.88
C ASP A 195 -11.41 -6.75 -28.41
N GLN A 196 -10.19 -6.56 -28.93
CA GLN A 196 -9.89 -6.79 -30.35
C GLN A 196 -10.21 -8.22 -30.82
N ARG A 197 -9.80 -9.26 -30.08
CA ARG A 197 -10.14 -10.65 -30.44
C ARG A 197 -11.65 -10.92 -30.42
N SER A 198 -12.36 -10.34 -29.46
CA SER A 198 -13.82 -10.50 -29.39
C SER A 198 -14.54 -9.84 -30.58
N LEU A 199 -14.05 -8.69 -31.05
CA LEU A 199 -14.56 -8.01 -32.24
C LEU A 199 -14.29 -8.81 -33.52
N ILE A 200 -13.11 -9.43 -33.63
CA ILE A 200 -12.74 -10.29 -34.76
C ILE A 200 -13.64 -11.53 -34.80
N ASN A 201 -13.77 -12.26 -33.68
CA ASN A 201 -14.63 -13.44 -33.63
C ASN A 201 -16.10 -13.09 -33.94
N ASN A 202 -16.62 -11.97 -33.42
CA ASN A 202 -17.99 -11.54 -33.73
C ASN A 202 -18.21 -11.17 -35.20
N ARG A 203 -17.16 -10.69 -35.91
CA ARG A 203 -17.23 -10.49 -37.37
C ARG A 203 -17.28 -11.81 -38.12
N GLU A 204 -16.42 -12.77 -37.76
CA GLU A 204 -16.38 -14.10 -38.40
C GLU A 204 -17.67 -14.90 -38.18
N THR A 205 -18.27 -14.76 -36.99
CA THR A 205 -19.56 -15.41 -36.67
C THR A 205 -20.74 -14.77 -37.41
N ARG A 206 -20.64 -13.49 -37.82
CA ARG A 206 -21.66 -12.82 -38.64
C ARG A 206 -21.47 -13.06 -40.14
N SER A 207 -20.28 -13.42 -40.60
CA SER A 207 -20.03 -13.75 -42.01
C SER A 207 -20.31 -15.21 -42.36
N THR A 208 -20.58 -16.05 -41.37
CA THR A 208 -20.86 -17.49 -41.51
C THR A 208 -22.35 -17.84 -41.34
N VAL A 209 -23.19 -16.83 -41.07
CA VAL A 209 -24.66 -16.90 -41.03
C VAL A 209 -25.21 -16.14 -42.23
#